data_AF-A0A2E4Y504-F1
#
_entry.id   AF-A0A2E4Y504-F1
#
_cell.length_a   1.000
_cell.length_b   1.000
_cell.length_c   1.000
_cell.angle_alpha   90.00
_cell.angle_beta   90.00
_cell.angle_gamma   90.00
#
_symmetry.space_group_name_H-M   'P 1'
#
loop_
_entity.id
_entity.type
_entity.pdbx_description
1 polymer ?
#
loop_
_entity_poly.entity_id
_entity_poly.type
_entity_poly.pdbx_seq_one_letter_code
_entity_poly.pdbx_strand_id
1 'polypeptide(L)'
;MDLTIDQLKELTKLAKKAALEAGKVISAAQGKNISTQSKQGGENIASQVVTEIDLKAEDAILSVLEPTLKKYNIGLLAEEGSAENTCRFEKNYFWCIDPLDGTLCFSRNEDGYSTSIALVSKSGIPTIGVVYNPRSQTLYHAIKNQGAYKNDSPLTVNDGSKVLTLLFDQSYTKHPLFEEQVDTLKQNLKKVGLKELKLHHLGGAVMNGISTIDLAPALYYKFPKKNLGGGSLWDFAASSVIQSEAGGLNSDYHNQPLDLNRPDSTFMNHKGIIYASSAKLLDLIPKMN
;
A
#
# COMPACT_ATOMS: atom_id res chain seq x y z
N MET A 1 26.59 -5.49 -3.05
CA MET A 1 26.95 -4.09 -3.30
C MET A 1 25.67 -3.29 -3.23
N ASP A 2 25.66 -2.26 -2.40
CA ASP A 2 24.48 -1.41 -2.21
C ASP A 2 24.35 -0.43 -3.38
N LEU A 3 23.11 -0.07 -3.69
CA LEU A 3 22.82 0.87 -4.77
C LEU A 3 23.19 2.29 -4.33
N THR A 4 23.90 3.01 -5.19
CA THR A 4 24.22 4.43 -4.98
C THR A 4 22.95 5.29 -5.08
N ILE A 5 22.98 6.51 -4.54
CA ILE A 5 21.85 7.44 -4.62
C ILE A 5 21.46 7.77 -6.08
N ASP A 6 22.43 7.86 -6.99
CA ASP A 6 22.15 8.13 -8.40
C ASP A 6 21.48 6.94 -9.09
N GLN A 7 21.89 5.71 -8.73
CA GLN A 7 21.19 4.50 -9.17
C GLN A 7 19.77 4.43 -8.61
N LEU A 8 19.56 4.79 -7.34
CA LEU A 8 18.22 4.85 -6.76
C LEU A 8 17.35 5.89 -7.49
N LYS A 9 17.88 7.08 -7.80
CA LYS A 9 17.17 8.09 -8.59
C LYS A 9 16.83 7.60 -10.01
N GLU A 10 17.73 6.87 -10.67
CA GLU A 10 17.45 6.24 -11.97
C GLU A 10 16.31 5.21 -11.84
N LEU A 11 16.40 4.31 -10.86
CA LEU A 11 15.40 3.27 -10.61
C LEU A 11 14.04 3.86 -10.24
N THR A 12 13.99 4.96 -9.47
CA THR A 12 12.73 5.67 -9.16
C THR A 12 12.11 6.26 -10.42
N LYS A 13 12.89 6.82 -11.35
CA LYS A 13 12.35 7.32 -12.64
C LYS A 13 11.71 6.18 -13.44
N LEU A 14 12.36 5.02 -13.47
CA LEU A 14 11.84 3.83 -14.14
C LEU A 14 10.57 3.30 -13.45
N ALA A 15 10.54 3.24 -12.12
CA ALA A 15 9.36 2.85 -11.35
C ALA A 15 8.19 3.82 -11.54
N LYS A 16 8.43 5.15 -11.54
CA LYS A 16 7.42 6.17 -11.88
C LYS A 16 6.84 5.91 -13.27
N LYS A 17 7.71 5.68 -14.27
CA LYS A 17 7.26 5.34 -15.63
C LYS A 17 6.43 4.06 -15.66
N ALA A 18 6.88 3.00 -15.00
CA ALA A 18 6.19 1.72 -14.93
C ALA A 18 4.79 1.84 -14.31
N ALA A 19 4.66 2.57 -13.20
CA ALA A 19 3.37 2.83 -12.55
C ALA A 19 2.41 3.61 -13.46
N LEU A 20 2.92 4.57 -14.23
CA LEU A 20 2.11 5.31 -15.21
C LEU A 20 1.65 4.43 -16.38
N GLU A 21 2.49 3.50 -16.87
CA GLU A 21 2.08 2.57 -17.93
C GLU A 21 0.99 1.59 -17.44
N ALA A 22 1.14 1.00 -16.25
CA ALA A 22 0.06 0.22 -15.63
C ALA A 22 -1.21 1.06 -15.42
N GLY A 23 -1.05 2.29 -14.96
CA GLY A 23 -2.13 3.25 -14.82
C GLY A 23 -2.93 3.46 -16.09
N LYS A 24 -2.28 3.52 -17.27
CA LYS A 24 -2.98 3.62 -18.57
C LYS A 24 -3.81 2.38 -18.86
N VAL A 25 -3.28 1.18 -18.57
CA VAL A 25 -4.00 -0.09 -18.74
C VAL A 25 -5.26 -0.10 -17.87
N ILE A 26 -5.12 0.24 -16.59
CA ILE A 26 -6.22 0.30 -15.62
C ILE A 26 -7.26 1.34 -16.05
N SER A 27 -6.83 2.57 -16.39
CA SER A 27 -7.71 3.64 -16.85
C SER A 27 -8.45 3.31 -18.14
N ALA A 28 -7.84 2.58 -19.07
CA ALA A 28 -8.51 2.14 -20.31
C ALA A 28 -9.60 1.07 -20.06
N ALA A 29 -9.59 0.43 -18.90
CA ALA A 29 -10.61 -0.52 -18.48
C ALA A 29 -11.67 0.12 -17.56
N GLN A 30 -11.41 1.29 -16.98
CA GLN A 30 -12.39 2.03 -16.17
C GLN A 30 -13.67 2.32 -16.99
N GLY A 31 -14.83 2.18 -16.34
CA GLY A 31 -16.12 2.53 -16.95
C GLY A 31 -16.66 1.56 -18.00
N LYS A 32 -15.90 0.52 -18.39
CA LYS A 32 -16.49 -0.65 -19.04
C LYS A 32 -17.38 -1.34 -17.99
N ASN A 33 -18.62 -1.72 -18.33
CA ASN A 33 -19.56 -2.35 -17.39
C ASN A 33 -19.08 -3.75 -16.97
N ILE A 34 -18.05 -3.81 -16.11
CA ILE A 34 -17.53 -5.02 -15.49
C ILE A 34 -18.58 -5.61 -14.52
N SER A 35 -19.50 -4.77 -14.03
CA SER A 35 -20.46 -5.08 -12.96
C SER A 35 -21.75 -5.81 -13.38
N THR A 36 -22.07 -5.96 -14.67
CA THR A 36 -23.41 -6.45 -15.10
C THR A 36 -23.45 -7.88 -15.63
N GLN A 37 -22.40 -8.69 -15.47
CA GLN A 37 -22.40 -10.08 -15.96
C GLN A 37 -22.12 -11.10 -14.85
N SER A 38 -23.03 -11.19 -13.88
CA SER A 38 -23.08 -12.35 -12.98
C SER A 38 -24.11 -13.34 -13.53
N LYS A 39 -23.65 -14.45 -14.14
CA LYS A 39 -24.54 -15.61 -14.36
C LYS A 39 -24.68 -16.37 -13.04
N GLN A 40 -25.89 -16.84 -12.74
CA GLN A 40 -26.11 -17.79 -11.65
C GLN A 40 -25.37 -19.10 -11.97
N GLY A 41 -24.28 -19.36 -11.23
CA GLY A 41 -23.56 -20.64 -11.24
C GLY A 41 -22.24 -20.62 -12.01
N GLY A 42 -21.14 -20.46 -11.28
CA GLY A 42 -19.76 -20.64 -11.80
C GLY A 42 -19.07 -19.34 -12.20
N GLU A 43 -17.89 -19.09 -11.61
CA GLU A 43 -16.91 -18.01 -11.81
C GLU A 43 -17.44 -16.62 -12.22
N ASN A 44 -17.31 -15.64 -11.32
CA ASN A 44 -17.72 -14.27 -11.59
C ASN A 44 -16.94 -13.72 -12.81
N ILE A 45 -17.62 -13.40 -13.90
CA ILE A 45 -17.01 -12.74 -15.08
C ILE A 45 -16.30 -11.44 -14.65
N ALA A 46 -16.85 -10.75 -13.65
CA ALA A 46 -16.21 -9.58 -13.06
C ALA A 46 -14.83 -9.89 -12.46
N SER A 47 -14.64 -11.03 -11.78
CA SER A 47 -13.32 -11.40 -11.25
C SER A 47 -12.36 -11.77 -12.38
N GLN A 48 -12.82 -12.48 -13.42
CA GLN A 48 -11.97 -12.83 -14.57
C GLN A 48 -11.49 -11.59 -15.33
N VAL A 49 -12.37 -10.62 -15.58
CA VAL A 49 -12.01 -9.36 -16.25
C VAL A 49 -11.02 -8.56 -15.43
N VAL A 50 -11.19 -8.53 -14.11
CA VAL A 50 -10.23 -7.81 -13.26
C VAL A 50 -8.88 -8.52 -13.25
N THR A 51 -8.83 -9.85 -13.10
CA THR A 51 -7.60 -10.63 -13.25
C THR A 51 -6.88 -10.36 -14.59
N GLU A 52 -7.61 -10.21 -15.70
CA GLU A 52 -7.00 -9.85 -16.99
C GLU A 52 -6.36 -8.45 -16.97
N ILE A 53 -6.96 -7.50 -16.25
CA ILE A 53 -6.44 -6.13 -16.11
C ILE A 53 -5.21 -6.13 -15.21
N ASP A 54 -5.26 -6.83 -14.08
CA ASP A 54 -4.13 -7.03 -13.17
C ASP A 54 -2.92 -7.61 -13.93
N LEU A 55 -3.10 -8.70 -14.68
CA LEU A 55 -2.04 -9.32 -15.48
C LEU A 55 -1.45 -8.36 -16.52
N LYS A 56 -2.30 -7.62 -17.26
CA LYS A 56 -1.82 -6.63 -18.25
C LYS A 56 -1.10 -5.45 -17.62
N ALA A 57 -1.52 -5.04 -16.42
CA ALA A 57 -0.85 -3.99 -15.68
C ALA A 57 0.52 -4.48 -15.15
N GLU A 58 0.61 -5.73 -14.68
CA GLU A 58 1.87 -6.37 -14.30
C GLU A 58 2.82 -6.45 -15.51
N ASP A 59 2.36 -6.94 -16.66
CA ASP A 59 3.15 -6.97 -17.90
C ASP A 59 3.68 -5.58 -18.30
N ALA A 60 2.84 -4.54 -18.19
CA ALA A 60 3.24 -3.18 -18.47
C ALA A 60 4.35 -2.69 -17.52
N ILE A 61 4.27 -3.04 -16.24
CA ILE A 61 5.30 -2.71 -15.24
C ILE A 61 6.59 -3.46 -15.55
N LEU A 62 6.50 -4.77 -15.78
CA LEU A 62 7.66 -5.64 -16.04
C LEU A 62 8.39 -5.24 -17.32
N SER A 63 7.67 -4.83 -18.38
CA SER A 63 8.28 -4.33 -19.61
C SER A 63 9.26 -3.16 -19.39
N VAL A 64 9.06 -2.38 -18.32
CA VAL A 64 9.92 -1.25 -17.93
C VAL A 64 10.99 -1.67 -16.93
N LEU A 65 10.66 -2.55 -15.97
CA LEU A 65 11.54 -2.89 -14.86
C LEU A 65 12.44 -4.12 -15.11
N GLU A 66 12.08 -5.04 -16.00
CA GLU A 66 12.89 -6.23 -16.32
C GLU A 66 14.35 -5.91 -16.70
N PRO A 67 14.65 -4.88 -17.50
CA PRO A 67 16.04 -4.51 -17.80
C PRO A 67 16.88 -4.21 -16.55
N THR A 68 16.23 -3.76 -15.47
CA THR A 68 16.90 -3.45 -14.19
C THR A 68 17.27 -4.71 -13.41
N LEU A 69 16.54 -5.82 -13.59
CA LEU A 69 16.77 -7.08 -12.86
C LEU A 69 18.17 -7.63 -13.13
N LYS A 70 18.59 -7.62 -14.40
CA LYS A 70 19.93 -8.06 -14.82
C LYS A 70 20.98 -6.98 -14.57
N LYS A 71 20.71 -5.73 -14.98
CA LYS A 71 21.67 -4.61 -14.88
C LYS A 71 22.14 -4.35 -13.44
N TYR A 72 21.23 -4.47 -12.47
CA TYR A 72 21.49 -4.14 -11.07
C TYR A 72 21.44 -5.36 -10.13
N ASN A 73 21.29 -6.56 -10.68
CA ASN A 73 21.11 -7.79 -9.90
C ASN A 73 19.98 -7.69 -8.85
N ILE A 74 18.79 -7.29 -9.32
CA ILE A 74 17.58 -7.07 -8.50
C ILE A 74 16.64 -8.28 -8.68
N GLY A 75 16.02 -8.74 -7.58
CA GLY A 75 15.02 -9.80 -7.56
C GLY A 75 13.61 -9.29 -7.86
N LEU A 76 12.62 -10.17 -7.86
CA LEU A 76 11.24 -9.80 -8.15
C LEU A 76 10.28 -10.56 -7.23
N LEU A 77 9.28 -9.82 -6.77
CA LEU A 77 8.10 -10.29 -6.08
C LEU A 77 6.91 -9.50 -6.62
N ALA A 78 5.99 -10.16 -7.32
CA ALA A 78 4.79 -9.54 -7.85
C ALA A 78 3.57 -10.40 -7.50
N GLU A 79 2.40 -9.77 -7.33
CA GLU A 79 1.18 -10.43 -6.86
C GLU A 79 0.69 -11.54 -7.81
N GLU A 80 0.60 -11.24 -9.11
CA GLU A 80 -0.05 -12.14 -10.08
C GLU A 80 0.89 -13.25 -10.57
N GLY A 81 2.18 -13.15 -10.25
CA GLY A 81 3.14 -14.25 -10.43
C GLY A 81 3.50 -14.56 -11.88
N SER A 82 3.35 -13.61 -12.81
CA SER A 82 3.77 -13.78 -14.22
C SER A 82 5.27 -14.03 -14.38
N ALA A 83 6.07 -13.62 -13.40
CA ALA A 83 7.46 -14.02 -13.24
C ALA A 83 7.59 -14.88 -11.99
N GLU A 84 8.19 -16.07 -12.12
CA GLU A 84 8.59 -16.87 -10.95
C GLU A 84 9.32 -15.95 -9.95
N ASN A 85 8.90 -15.99 -8.68
CA ASN A 85 9.39 -15.18 -7.55
C ASN A 85 10.89 -15.43 -7.29
N THR A 86 11.73 -14.99 -8.22
CA THR A 86 13.11 -15.43 -8.34
C THR A 86 13.99 -14.56 -7.47
N CYS A 87 14.72 -15.24 -6.60
CA CYS A 87 15.93 -14.72 -5.96
C CYS A 87 15.73 -13.53 -4.99
N ARG A 88 14.50 -13.22 -4.51
CA ARG A 88 14.29 -12.14 -3.51
C ARG A 88 15.10 -12.36 -2.22
N PHE A 89 15.39 -13.62 -1.89
CA PHE A 89 16.23 -14.02 -0.75
C PHE A 89 17.71 -14.17 -1.09
N GLU A 90 18.08 -14.11 -2.37
CA GLU A 90 19.46 -14.28 -2.81
C GLU A 90 20.10 -12.92 -3.09
N LYS A 91 19.37 -12.03 -3.76
CA LYS A 91 19.81 -10.71 -4.20
C LYS A 91 19.71 -9.66 -3.10
N ASN A 92 20.46 -8.56 -3.22
CA ASN A 92 20.50 -7.50 -2.21
C ASN A 92 19.23 -6.64 -2.20
N TYR A 93 18.52 -6.59 -3.33
CA TYR A 93 17.27 -5.86 -3.50
C TYR A 93 16.31 -6.67 -4.36
N PHE A 94 15.01 -6.40 -4.24
CA PHE A 94 13.97 -6.92 -5.10
C PHE A 94 12.87 -5.86 -5.34
N TRP A 95 12.27 -5.90 -6.52
CA TRP A 95 11.02 -5.18 -6.76
C TRP A 95 9.88 -5.94 -6.09
N CYS A 96 9.03 -5.22 -5.34
CA CYS A 96 7.82 -5.71 -4.70
C CYS A 96 6.63 -4.95 -5.30
N ILE A 97 5.76 -5.64 -6.01
CA ILE A 97 4.79 -5.03 -6.94
C ILE A 97 3.39 -5.55 -6.68
N ASP A 98 2.45 -4.61 -6.63
CA ASP A 98 1.01 -4.85 -6.79
C ASP A 98 0.55 -4.03 -8.01
N PRO A 99 0.13 -4.67 -9.11
CA PRO A 99 -0.32 -3.95 -10.29
C PRO A 99 -1.61 -3.15 -10.03
N LEU A 100 -2.54 -3.65 -9.19
CA LEU A 100 -3.84 -3.05 -8.89
C LEU A 100 -4.34 -3.46 -7.48
N ASP A 101 -3.83 -2.78 -6.46
CA ASP A 101 -4.39 -2.83 -5.10
C ASP A 101 -5.79 -2.23 -5.12
N GLY A 102 -6.73 -2.80 -4.37
CA GLY A 102 -8.10 -2.33 -4.29
C GLY A 102 -8.99 -2.78 -5.46
N THR A 103 -8.69 -3.93 -6.04
CA THR A 103 -9.44 -4.69 -7.06
C THR A 103 -10.97 -4.61 -6.91
N LEU A 104 -11.48 -4.73 -5.68
CA LEU A 104 -12.91 -4.63 -5.37
C LEU A 104 -13.47 -3.21 -5.66
N CYS A 105 -12.77 -2.17 -5.22
CA CYS A 105 -13.15 -0.78 -5.50
C CYS A 105 -13.07 -0.47 -6.99
N PHE A 106 -12.05 -1.00 -7.68
CA PHE A 106 -11.97 -0.91 -9.14
C PHE A 106 -13.20 -1.54 -9.82
N SER A 107 -13.58 -2.77 -9.45
CA SER A 107 -14.75 -3.46 -10.04
C SER A 107 -16.08 -2.71 -9.80
N ARG A 108 -16.15 -1.92 -8.72
CA ARG A 108 -17.31 -1.11 -8.33
C ARG A 108 -17.25 0.32 -8.86
N ASN A 109 -16.19 0.69 -9.57
CA ASN A 109 -15.93 2.06 -10.02
C ASN A 109 -15.89 3.10 -8.87
N GLU A 110 -15.39 2.67 -7.70
CA GLU A 110 -15.23 3.46 -6.48
C GLU A 110 -13.77 3.96 -6.33
N ASP A 111 -13.55 4.97 -5.46
CA ASP A 111 -12.20 5.40 -5.10
C ASP A 111 -11.47 4.34 -4.25
N GLY A 112 -10.14 4.42 -4.21
CA GLY A 112 -9.30 3.60 -3.33
C GLY A 112 -8.63 2.41 -4.00
N TYR A 113 -8.28 2.50 -5.28
CA TYR A 113 -7.36 1.55 -5.92
C TYR A 113 -6.12 2.26 -6.48
N SER A 114 -5.02 1.54 -6.60
CA SER A 114 -3.75 2.09 -7.06
C SER A 114 -2.78 1.02 -7.54
N THR A 115 -1.82 1.41 -8.38
CA THR A 115 -0.63 0.61 -8.64
C THR A 115 0.44 0.90 -7.57
N SER A 116 1.07 -0.13 -7.02
CA SER A 116 2.11 -0.05 -5.99
C SER A 116 3.40 -0.71 -6.47
N ILE A 117 4.51 0.02 -6.41
CA ILE A 117 5.84 -0.47 -6.79
C ILE A 117 6.84 -0.05 -5.72
N ALA A 118 7.52 -1.01 -5.12
CA ALA A 118 8.58 -0.76 -4.15
C ALA A 118 9.88 -1.45 -4.51
N LEU A 119 11.01 -0.81 -4.21
CA LEU A 119 12.31 -1.49 -4.16
C LEU A 119 12.64 -1.80 -2.72
N VAL A 120 12.73 -3.07 -2.36
CA VAL A 120 12.96 -3.54 -1.00
C VAL A 120 14.32 -4.22 -0.91
N SER A 121 15.08 -3.91 0.12
CA SER A 121 16.35 -4.58 0.40
C SER A 121 16.12 -6.01 0.91
N LYS A 122 17.17 -6.85 0.85
CA LYS A 122 17.13 -8.22 1.38
C LYS A 122 16.75 -8.30 2.86
N SER A 123 17.06 -7.27 3.65
CA SER A 123 16.67 -7.19 5.07
C SER A 123 15.24 -6.69 5.29
N GLY A 124 14.43 -6.53 4.24
CA GLY A 124 13.05 -6.06 4.34
C GLY A 124 12.92 -4.53 4.50
N ILE A 125 13.98 -3.76 4.29
CA ILE A 125 13.89 -2.30 4.35
C ILE A 125 13.45 -1.75 2.99
N PRO A 126 12.29 -1.07 2.87
CA PRO A 126 11.87 -0.42 1.63
C PRO A 126 12.73 0.82 1.37
N THR A 127 13.21 0.96 0.14
CA THR A 127 14.18 1.99 -0.28
C THR A 127 13.65 2.95 -1.33
N ILE A 128 12.77 2.46 -2.21
CA ILE A 128 11.99 3.25 -3.16
C ILE A 128 10.54 2.85 -2.97
N GLY A 129 9.63 3.81 -2.96
CA GLY A 129 8.19 3.57 -3.04
C GLY A 129 7.58 4.46 -4.11
N VAL A 130 6.74 3.88 -4.95
CA VAL A 130 5.95 4.58 -5.97
C VAL A 130 4.53 4.04 -5.89
N VAL A 131 3.56 4.93 -5.71
CA VAL A 131 2.13 4.61 -5.74
C VAL A 131 1.45 5.53 -6.74
N TYR A 132 0.75 4.95 -7.71
CA TYR A 132 -0.03 5.72 -8.67
C TYR A 132 -1.52 5.42 -8.51
N ASN A 133 -2.30 6.46 -8.26
CA ASN A 133 -3.76 6.40 -8.26
C ASN A 133 -4.28 6.81 -9.66
N PRO A 134 -4.76 5.86 -10.49
CA PRO A 134 -5.18 6.15 -11.85
C PRO A 134 -6.45 7.00 -11.93
N ARG A 135 -7.28 7.01 -10.89
CA ARG A 135 -8.54 7.76 -10.85
C ARG A 135 -8.33 9.25 -10.61
N SER A 136 -7.47 9.59 -9.65
CA SER A 136 -7.11 10.98 -9.35
C SER A 136 -5.89 11.47 -10.15
N GLN A 137 -5.25 10.59 -10.93
CA GLN A 137 -3.98 10.85 -11.63
C GLN A 137 -2.90 11.38 -10.68
N THR A 138 -2.85 10.79 -9.47
CA THR A 138 -1.91 11.21 -8.43
C THR A 138 -0.79 10.19 -8.31
N LEU A 139 0.45 10.66 -8.43
CA LEU A 139 1.67 9.89 -8.28
C LEU A 139 2.37 10.27 -6.98
N TYR A 140 2.41 9.35 -6.04
CA TYR A 140 3.19 9.45 -4.81
C TYR A 140 4.51 8.72 -5.01
N HIS A 141 5.61 9.31 -4.55
CA HIS A 141 6.88 8.61 -4.56
C HIS A 141 7.83 9.08 -3.46
N ALA A 142 8.74 8.19 -3.07
CA ALA A 142 9.78 8.47 -2.11
C ALA A 142 11.03 7.63 -2.39
N ILE A 143 12.18 8.19 -2.03
CA ILE A 143 13.43 7.45 -1.88
C ILE A 143 13.83 7.61 -0.41
N LYS A 144 14.23 6.52 0.23
CA LYS A 144 14.67 6.55 1.63
C LYS A 144 15.72 7.65 1.85
N ASN A 145 15.49 8.47 2.88
CA ASN A 145 16.24 9.65 3.28
C ASN A 145 16.29 10.79 2.24
N GLN A 146 15.30 10.91 1.35
CA GLN A 146 15.24 11.96 0.31
C GLN A 146 13.90 12.70 0.25
N GLY A 147 13.00 12.41 1.20
CA GLY A 147 11.67 12.99 1.25
C GLY A 147 10.65 12.27 0.36
N ALA A 148 9.38 12.53 0.66
CA ALA A 148 8.24 12.07 -0.14
C ALA A 148 7.71 13.19 -1.03
N TYR A 149 7.06 12.81 -2.13
CA TYR A 149 6.53 13.73 -3.12
C TYR A 149 5.17 13.24 -3.64
N LYS A 150 4.32 14.19 -4.02
CA LYS A 150 3.01 14.00 -4.67
C LYS A 150 2.98 14.85 -5.94
N ASN A 151 2.89 14.22 -7.11
CA ASN A 151 2.95 14.89 -8.43
C ASN A 151 4.11 15.90 -8.53
N ASP A 152 5.29 15.53 -8.03
CA ASP A 152 6.51 16.35 -7.95
C ASP A 152 6.54 17.47 -6.89
N SER A 153 5.47 17.68 -6.14
CA SER A 153 5.47 18.59 -4.97
C SER A 153 5.90 17.86 -3.70
N PRO A 154 6.69 18.47 -2.79
CA PRO A 154 7.02 17.86 -1.51
C PRO A 154 5.77 17.45 -0.73
N LEU A 155 5.79 16.24 -0.18
CA LEU A 155 4.72 15.67 0.63
C LEU A 155 5.19 15.57 2.08
N THR A 156 4.46 16.22 2.96
CA THR A 156 4.71 16.18 4.40
C THR A 156 3.41 16.03 5.15
N VAL A 157 3.40 15.22 6.20
CA VAL A 157 2.26 15.11 7.11
C VAL A 157 1.95 16.47 7.74
N ASN A 158 0.67 16.86 7.76
CA ASN A 158 0.18 18.03 8.46
C ASN A 158 -0.82 17.65 9.56
N ASP A 159 -0.34 17.58 10.80
CA ASP A 159 -1.11 17.10 11.96
C ASP A 159 -1.81 18.22 12.76
N GLY A 160 -2.06 19.38 12.13
CA GLY A 160 -2.58 20.58 12.79
C GLY A 160 -4.08 20.56 13.11
N SER A 161 -4.85 19.67 12.49
CA SER A 161 -6.29 19.54 12.72
C SER A 161 -6.64 18.95 14.10
N LYS A 162 -7.89 19.14 14.52
CA LYS A 162 -8.47 18.56 15.76
C LYS A 162 -9.38 17.37 15.51
N VAL A 163 -9.49 16.93 14.26
CA VAL A 163 -10.30 15.79 13.82
C VAL A 163 -9.37 14.63 13.50
N LEU A 164 -9.59 13.48 14.13
CA LEU A 164 -8.93 12.22 13.78
C LEU A 164 -9.66 11.57 12.60
N THR A 165 -8.94 11.18 11.56
CA THR A 165 -9.47 10.31 10.51
C THR A 165 -9.05 8.86 10.78
N LEU A 166 -10.01 7.97 11.05
CA LEU A 166 -9.76 6.52 11.03
C LEU A 166 -10.05 6.00 9.62
N LEU A 167 -9.00 5.57 8.94
CA LEU A 167 -9.07 4.88 7.67
C LEU A 167 -9.24 3.38 7.89
N PHE A 168 -10.03 2.75 7.04
CA PHE A 168 -10.25 1.32 7.08
C PHE A 168 -10.80 0.80 5.76
N ASP A 169 -10.55 -0.49 5.53
CA ASP A 169 -11.07 -1.23 4.39
C ASP A 169 -12.22 -2.17 4.79
N GLN A 170 -12.83 -2.78 3.78
CA GLN A 170 -13.97 -3.69 3.91
C GLN A 170 -13.71 -4.88 4.83
N SER A 171 -12.45 -5.30 5.03
CA SER A 171 -12.12 -6.41 5.93
C SER A 171 -12.25 -6.00 7.39
N TYR A 172 -12.01 -4.73 7.71
CA TYR A 172 -12.09 -4.22 9.08
C TYR A 172 -13.52 -4.00 9.54
N THR A 173 -14.44 -3.58 8.64
CA THR A 173 -15.87 -3.40 8.99
C THR A 173 -16.56 -4.69 9.39
N LYS A 174 -16.02 -5.85 8.97
CA LYS A 174 -16.52 -7.18 9.35
C LYS A 174 -15.87 -7.72 10.62
N HIS A 175 -14.91 -7.00 11.21
CA HIS A 175 -14.23 -7.45 12.40
C HIS A 175 -15.18 -7.37 13.61
N PRO A 176 -15.29 -8.41 14.45
CA PRO A 176 -16.22 -8.42 15.59
C PRO A 176 -16.03 -7.24 16.56
N LEU A 177 -14.80 -6.75 16.68
CA LEU A 177 -14.45 -5.65 17.57
C LEU A 177 -14.56 -4.27 16.93
N PHE A 178 -15.01 -4.14 15.67
CA PHE A 178 -14.98 -2.85 14.96
C PHE A 178 -15.64 -1.71 15.74
N GLU A 179 -16.89 -1.90 16.19
CA GLU A 179 -17.64 -0.90 16.96
C GLU A 179 -16.95 -0.59 18.30
N GLU A 180 -16.50 -1.61 19.03
CA GLU A 180 -15.79 -1.45 20.30
C GLU A 180 -14.51 -0.61 20.14
N GLN A 181 -13.76 -0.83 19.06
CA GLN A 181 -12.55 -0.06 18.80
C GLN A 181 -12.85 1.38 18.40
N VAL A 182 -13.88 1.60 17.58
CA VAL A 182 -14.33 2.95 17.22
C VAL A 182 -14.74 3.73 18.48
N ASP A 183 -15.47 3.10 19.39
CA ASP A 183 -15.88 3.73 20.65
C ASP A 183 -14.70 3.97 21.60
N THR A 184 -13.76 3.02 21.68
CA THR A 184 -12.51 3.19 22.44
C THR A 184 -11.69 4.37 21.91
N LEU A 185 -11.56 4.50 20.59
CA LEU A 185 -10.89 5.65 19.96
C LEU A 185 -11.57 6.97 20.32
N LYS A 186 -12.90 7.05 20.19
CA LYS A 186 -13.69 8.25 20.55
C LYS A 186 -13.47 8.67 22.00
N GLN A 187 -13.47 7.72 22.93
CA GLN A 187 -13.25 7.98 24.36
C GLN A 187 -11.83 8.52 24.64
N ASN A 188 -10.84 8.09 23.83
CA ASN A 188 -9.43 8.40 24.04
C ASN A 188 -8.96 9.67 23.30
N LEU A 189 -9.72 10.25 22.36
CA LEU A 189 -9.32 11.43 21.57
C LEU A 189 -8.75 12.58 22.42
N LYS A 190 -9.38 12.84 23.57
CA LYS A 190 -8.97 13.94 24.47
C LYS A 190 -7.56 13.75 25.03
N LYS A 191 -7.08 12.50 25.16
CA LYS A 191 -5.72 12.18 25.64
C LYS A 191 -4.63 12.76 24.74
N VAL A 192 -4.93 12.92 23.46
CA VAL A 192 -3.99 13.44 22.44
C VAL A 192 -4.42 14.80 21.90
N GLY A 193 -5.37 15.45 22.57
CA GLY A 193 -5.84 16.79 22.22
C GLY A 193 -6.68 16.88 20.94
N LEU A 194 -7.34 15.79 20.54
CA LEU A 194 -8.31 15.73 19.44
C LEU A 194 -9.75 15.81 19.98
N LYS A 195 -10.68 16.23 19.13
CA LYS A 195 -12.07 16.54 19.51
C LYS A 195 -13.11 15.67 18.81
N GLU A 196 -12.81 15.20 17.61
CA GLU A 196 -13.75 14.47 16.76
C GLU A 196 -13.07 13.29 16.08
N LEU A 197 -13.83 12.22 15.85
CA LEU A 197 -13.42 11.08 15.04
C LEU A 197 -14.28 11.06 13.76
N LYS A 198 -13.61 11.04 12.62
CA LYS A 198 -14.20 10.80 11.30
C LYS A 198 -13.82 9.42 10.82
N LEU A 199 -14.81 8.64 10.41
CA LEU A 199 -14.63 7.35 9.76
C LEU A 199 -14.47 7.57 8.25
N HIS A 200 -13.43 7.00 7.65
CA HIS A 200 -13.18 7.07 6.22
C HIS A 200 -12.96 5.67 5.65
N HIS A 201 -14.01 5.11 5.05
CA HIS A 201 -13.91 3.85 4.34
C HIS A 201 -13.25 4.09 2.97
N LEU A 202 -12.05 3.56 2.80
CA LEU A 202 -11.30 3.60 1.55
C LEU A 202 -10.87 2.18 1.19
N GLY A 203 -10.81 1.87 -0.10
CA GLY A 203 -10.63 0.51 -0.63
C GLY A 203 -9.34 -0.20 -0.23
N GLY A 204 -8.42 -0.29 -1.18
CA GLY A 204 -7.15 -1.00 -1.08
C GLY A 204 -6.25 -0.52 0.05
N ALA A 205 -5.38 -1.41 0.50
CA ALA A 205 -4.52 -1.18 1.67
C ALA A 205 -3.45 -0.11 1.40
N VAL A 206 -2.96 -0.01 0.15
CA VAL A 206 -1.97 0.99 -0.27
C VAL A 206 -2.56 2.39 -0.12
N MET A 207 -3.77 2.60 -0.65
CA MET A 207 -4.42 3.91 -0.58
C MET A 207 -4.82 4.27 0.85
N ASN A 208 -5.26 3.32 1.67
CA ASN A 208 -5.47 3.57 3.11
C ASN A 208 -4.20 4.05 3.82
N GLY A 209 -3.05 3.41 3.56
CA GLY A 209 -1.76 3.84 4.10
C GLY A 209 -1.40 5.26 3.67
N ILE A 210 -1.40 5.52 2.36
CA ILE A 210 -1.06 6.84 1.78
C ILE A 210 -1.98 7.95 2.29
N SER A 211 -3.29 7.68 2.38
CA SER A 211 -4.25 8.69 2.81
C SER A 211 -4.10 9.09 4.29
N THR A 212 -3.34 8.35 5.10
CA THR A 212 -2.98 8.85 6.45
C THR A 212 -2.11 10.12 6.41
N ILE A 213 -1.42 10.37 5.30
CA ILE A 213 -0.61 11.58 5.11
C ILE A 213 -1.53 12.77 4.76
N ASP A 214 -2.36 12.60 3.74
CA ASP A 214 -3.24 13.65 3.20
C ASP A 214 -4.38 14.03 4.17
N LEU A 215 -4.84 13.08 5.00
CA LEU A 215 -5.98 13.26 5.91
C LEU A 215 -5.58 13.43 7.38
N ALA A 216 -4.30 13.72 7.64
CA ALA A 216 -3.76 13.88 8.98
C ALA A 216 -4.52 14.94 9.82
N PRO A 217 -4.73 14.74 11.13
CA PRO A 217 -4.40 13.55 11.91
C PRO A 217 -5.15 12.29 11.48
N ALA A 218 -4.43 11.19 11.27
CA ALA A 218 -5.02 9.98 10.73
C ALA A 218 -4.36 8.69 11.22
N LEU A 219 -5.18 7.64 11.29
CA LEU A 219 -4.78 6.28 11.65
C LEU A 219 -5.32 5.29 10.61
N TYR A 220 -4.49 4.31 10.26
CA TYR A 220 -4.89 3.09 9.58
C TYR A 220 -4.18 1.92 10.25
N TYR A 221 -4.90 0.89 10.67
CA TYR A 221 -4.26 -0.28 11.27
C TYR A 221 -5.05 -1.56 10.98
N LYS A 222 -4.33 -2.68 10.98
CA LYS A 222 -4.91 -4.03 10.96
C LYS A 222 -4.34 -4.82 12.12
N PHE A 223 -5.22 -5.54 12.81
CA PHE A 223 -4.83 -6.42 13.90
C PHE A 223 -4.07 -7.65 13.40
N PRO A 224 -3.13 -8.18 14.20
CA PRO A 224 -2.65 -9.54 14.02
C PRO A 224 -3.81 -10.53 14.05
N LYS A 225 -3.76 -11.57 13.21
CA LYS A 225 -4.76 -12.64 13.17
C LYS A 225 -4.12 -13.98 12.77
N LYS A 226 -4.73 -15.08 13.25
CA LYS A 226 -4.24 -16.45 12.99
C LYS A 226 -4.39 -16.88 11.52
N ASN A 227 -5.49 -16.48 10.89
CA ASN A 227 -5.78 -16.83 9.50
C ASN A 227 -4.97 -15.96 8.53
N LEU A 228 -4.62 -16.50 7.37
CA LEU A 228 -3.91 -15.77 6.32
C LEU A 228 -4.68 -14.52 5.84
N GLY A 229 -3.95 -13.58 5.21
CA GLY A 229 -4.46 -12.31 4.73
C GLY A 229 -3.96 -11.13 5.57
N GLY A 230 -4.81 -10.11 5.76
CA GLY A 230 -4.37 -8.86 6.40
C GLY A 230 -3.54 -7.97 5.47
N GLY A 231 -3.63 -8.23 4.16
CA GLY A 231 -2.78 -7.69 3.12
C GLY A 231 -1.48 -8.48 2.96
N SER A 232 -0.74 -8.16 1.89
CA SER A 232 0.51 -8.79 1.48
C SER A 232 1.67 -7.78 1.51
N LEU A 233 2.90 -8.25 1.32
CA LEU A 233 4.09 -7.38 1.36
C LEU A 233 3.98 -6.20 0.36
N TRP A 234 3.41 -6.43 -0.81
CA TRP A 234 3.26 -5.44 -1.89
C TRP A 234 2.25 -4.33 -1.58
N ASP A 235 1.25 -4.60 -0.73
CA ASP A 235 0.26 -3.63 -0.25
C ASP A 235 0.89 -2.54 0.65
N PHE A 236 2.01 -2.84 1.30
CA PHE A 236 2.61 -1.99 2.33
C PHE A 236 4.03 -1.54 2.02
N ALA A 237 4.75 -2.21 1.11
CA ALA A 237 6.15 -1.90 0.85
C ALA A 237 6.34 -0.48 0.28
N ALA A 238 5.51 -0.06 -0.68
CA ALA A 238 5.65 1.26 -1.28
C ALA A 238 5.13 2.37 -0.35
N SER A 239 3.96 2.14 0.24
CA SER A 239 3.31 3.10 1.13
C SER A 239 4.10 3.33 2.43
N SER A 240 4.78 2.32 2.97
CA SER A 240 5.59 2.47 4.20
C SER A 240 6.78 3.42 4.03
N VAL A 241 7.56 3.32 2.96
CA VAL A 241 8.66 4.29 2.73
C VAL A 241 8.12 5.68 2.42
N ILE A 242 7.02 5.80 1.68
CA ILE A 242 6.37 7.10 1.44
C ILE A 242 5.90 7.72 2.77
N GLN A 243 5.30 6.92 3.65
CA GLN A 243 4.85 7.34 4.98
C GLN A 243 6.01 7.88 5.83
N SER A 244 7.09 7.11 5.93
CA SER A 244 8.27 7.50 6.71
C SER A 244 8.89 8.80 6.18
N GLU A 245 9.04 8.91 4.87
CA GLU A 245 9.65 10.07 4.23
C GLU A 245 8.76 11.33 4.24
N ALA A 246 7.44 11.16 4.42
CA ALA A 246 6.52 12.26 4.65
C ALA A 246 6.50 12.74 6.12
N GLY A 247 7.26 12.09 7.01
CA GLY A 247 7.28 12.39 8.45
C GLY A 247 6.19 11.69 9.27
N GLY A 248 5.48 10.73 8.66
CA GLY A 248 4.55 9.86 9.36
C GLY A 248 5.24 8.63 9.96
N LEU A 249 4.44 7.78 10.61
CA LEU A 249 4.90 6.54 11.23
C LEU A 249 4.22 5.34 10.59
N ASN A 250 4.96 4.25 10.49
CA ASN A 250 4.46 2.93 10.18
C ASN A 250 5.22 1.87 11.00
N SER A 251 4.52 0.82 11.39
CA SER A 251 5.06 -0.28 12.20
C SER A 251 4.14 -1.49 12.13
N ASP A 252 4.59 -2.61 12.67
CA ASP A 252 3.67 -3.66 13.10
C ASP A 252 2.88 -3.24 14.35
N TYR A 253 1.96 -4.09 14.80
CA TYR A 253 1.12 -3.79 15.97
C TYR A 253 1.90 -3.77 17.32
N HIS A 254 3.17 -4.19 17.31
CA HIS A 254 4.07 -4.20 18.45
C HIS A 254 5.09 -3.05 18.38
N ASN A 255 4.86 -2.06 17.52
CA ASN A 255 5.73 -0.92 17.28
C ASN A 255 7.14 -1.30 16.78
N GLN A 256 7.28 -2.47 16.13
CA GLN A 256 8.50 -2.86 15.43
C GLN A 256 8.40 -2.51 13.94
N PRO A 257 9.53 -2.40 13.21
CA PRO A 257 9.49 -2.24 11.76
C PRO A 257 8.66 -3.33 11.08
N LEU A 258 7.96 -2.97 10.01
CA LEU A 258 7.22 -3.92 9.19
C LEU A 258 8.17 -4.99 8.61
N ASP A 259 7.80 -6.26 8.74
CA ASP A 259 8.57 -7.39 8.22
C ASP A 259 8.29 -7.63 6.74
N LEU A 260 8.90 -6.81 5.88
CA LEU A 260 8.62 -6.74 4.44
C LEU A 260 9.48 -7.69 3.58
N ASN A 261 10.19 -8.67 4.17
CA ASN A 261 10.88 -9.73 3.42
C ASN A 261 10.98 -11.06 4.18
N ARG A 262 9.91 -11.43 4.90
CA ARG A 262 9.88 -12.69 5.62
C ARG A 262 9.81 -13.92 4.69
N PRO A 263 10.43 -15.06 5.07
CA PRO A 263 10.52 -16.24 4.21
C PRO A 263 9.25 -17.11 4.19
N ASP A 264 8.45 -17.09 5.26
CA ASP A 264 7.37 -18.06 5.47
C ASP A 264 6.04 -17.67 4.82
N SER A 265 5.82 -16.38 4.55
CA SER A 265 4.57 -15.90 3.95
C SER A 265 4.73 -14.52 3.33
N THR A 266 3.90 -14.17 2.34
CA THR A 266 3.73 -12.78 1.90
C THR A 266 2.68 -12.03 2.72
N PHE A 267 1.84 -12.73 3.48
CA PHE A 267 0.75 -12.10 4.22
C PHE A 267 1.23 -11.40 5.51
N MET A 268 0.58 -10.28 5.81
CA MET A 268 0.89 -9.40 6.95
C MET A 268 0.03 -9.69 8.20
N ASN A 269 -0.74 -10.78 8.22
CA ASN A 269 -1.57 -11.16 9.35
C ASN A 269 -0.80 -11.47 10.65
N HIS A 270 0.47 -11.88 10.58
CA HIS A 270 1.20 -12.40 11.74
C HIS A 270 1.42 -11.37 12.86
N LYS A 271 1.67 -10.10 12.52
CA LYS A 271 1.92 -9.01 13.46
C LYS A 271 1.08 -7.76 13.20
N GLY A 272 0.19 -7.80 12.21
CA GLY A 272 -0.63 -6.65 11.85
C GLY A 272 0.20 -5.48 11.33
N ILE A 273 -0.45 -4.35 11.09
CA ILE A 273 0.16 -3.12 10.58
C ILE A 273 -0.45 -1.92 11.27
N ILE A 274 0.32 -0.85 11.39
CA ILE A 274 -0.09 0.48 11.84
C ILE A 274 0.52 1.50 10.90
N TYR A 275 -0.29 2.48 10.48
CA TYR A 275 0.09 3.74 9.86
C TYR A 275 -0.53 4.86 10.70
N ALA A 276 0.29 5.82 11.09
CA ALA A 276 -0.12 6.96 11.90
C ALA A 276 0.52 8.24 11.37
N SER A 277 -0.24 9.34 11.32
CA SER A 277 0.32 10.65 10.97
C SER A 277 1.30 11.17 12.03
N SER A 278 1.13 10.79 13.31
CA SER A 278 2.04 11.22 14.38
C SER A 278 2.12 10.24 15.56
N ALA A 279 3.22 10.31 16.32
CA ALA A 279 3.52 9.36 17.40
C ALA A 279 2.46 9.34 18.50
N LYS A 280 1.88 10.50 18.85
CA LYS A 280 0.83 10.59 19.87
C LYS A 280 -0.40 9.74 19.52
N LEU A 281 -0.66 9.47 18.24
CA LEU A 281 -1.82 8.68 17.84
C LEU A 281 -1.67 7.20 18.17
N LEU A 282 -0.44 6.71 18.38
CA LEU A 282 -0.21 5.33 18.81
C LEU A 282 -0.83 5.04 20.19
N ASP A 283 -0.93 6.05 21.06
CA ASP A 283 -1.58 5.94 22.37
C ASP A 283 -3.10 5.74 22.29
N LEU A 284 -3.70 6.00 21.11
CA LEU A 284 -5.11 5.75 20.86
C LEU A 284 -5.37 4.30 20.44
N ILE A 285 -4.37 3.62 19.87
CA ILE A 285 -4.53 2.30 19.29
C ILE A 285 -4.79 1.29 20.42
N PRO A 286 -5.91 0.57 20.38
CA PRO A 286 -6.27 -0.38 21.43
C PRO A 286 -5.23 -1.49 21.57
N LYS A 287 -4.72 -1.75 22.76
CA LYS A 287 -3.80 -2.88 22.97
C LYS A 287 -4.59 -4.19 22.93
N MET A 288 -4.08 -5.18 22.20
CA MET A 288 -4.60 -6.54 22.32
C MET A 288 -4.10 -7.13 23.64
N ASN A 289 -5.02 -7.65 24.44
CA ASN A 289 -4.70 -8.41 25.66
C ASN A 289 -4.15 -9.80 25.32
#